data_AF-A0A925UUB6-F1
#
_entry.id   AF-A0A925UUB6-F1
#
_cell.length_a   1.000
_cell.length_b   1.000
_cell.length_c   1.000
_cell.angle_alpha   90.00
_cell.angle_beta   90.00
_cell.angle_gamma   90.00
#
_symmetry.space_group_name_H-M   'P 1'
#
loop_
_entity.id
_entity.type
_entity.pdbx_description
1 polymer ?
#
loop_
_entity_poly.entity_id
_entity_poly.type
_entity_poly.pdbx_seq_one_letter_code
_entity_poly.pdbx_strand_id
1 'polypeptide(L)' 'MRFFASDEMRGRDTPSPELDIAALWISAQFEQAGLEPVGKDGYFQNATFREKPVKNVLGMIKG' A
#
# COMPACT_ATOMS: atom_id res chain seq x y z
N MET A 1 -13.19 -2.61 -7.37
CA MET A 1 -13.25 -1.20 -6.88
C MET A 1 -14.29 -0.93 -5.79
N ARG A 2 -15.35 -1.75 -5.59
CA ARG A 2 -16.41 -1.42 -4.62
C ARG A 2 -15.93 -1.28 -3.16
N PHE A 3 -15.01 -2.11 -2.70
CA PHE A 3 -14.49 -2.04 -1.32
C PHE A 3 -13.59 -0.82 -1.07
N PHE A 4 -12.76 -0.43 -2.05
CA PHE A 4 -11.76 0.63 -1.89
C PHE A 4 -12.35 2.05 -1.80
N ALA A 5 -13.56 2.22 -2.33
CA ALA A 5 -14.31 3.47 -2.32
C ALA A 5 -15.57 3.36 -1.44
N SER A 6 -15.62 2.37 -0.54
CA SER A 6 -16.74 2.16 0.35
C SER A 6 -16.71 3.12 1.54
N ASP A 7 -17.87 3.36 2.16
CA ASP A 7 -17.98 4.23 3.33
C ASP A 7 -17.22 3.63 4.54
N GLU A 8 -17.10 2.30 4.59
CA GLU A 8 -16.36 1.54 5.60
C GLU A 8 -14.87 1.88 5.60
N MET A 9 -14.32 2.37 4.48
CA MET A 9 -12.94 2.84 4.42
C MET A 9 -12.76 4.20 5.11
N ARG A 10 -13.81 5.00 5.34
CA ARG A 10 -13.74 6.28 6.10
C ARG A 10 -12.68 7.29 5.62
N GLY A 11 -12.11 7.10 4.43
CA GLY A 11 -10.95 7.84 3.93
C GLY A 11 -9.64 7.06 4.05
N ARG A 12 -8.51 7.69 3.70
CA ARG A 12 -7.18 7.04 3.77
C ARG A 12 -6.12 8.07 4.16
N ASP A 13 -6.43 8.82 5.21
CA ASP A 13 -5.55 9.89 5.67
C ASP A 13 -4.25 9.30 6.22
N THR A 14 -3.16 10.07 6.22
CA THR A 14 -1.84 9.55 6.61
C THR A 14 -1.44 10.03 8.01
N PRO A 15 -1.21 9.15 9.00
CA PRO A 15 -1.45 7.70 9.01
C PRO A 15 -2.89 7.33 9.42
N SER A 16 -3.42 6.21 8.90
CA SER A 16 -4.70 5.61 9.31
C SER A 16 -4.70 4.09 9.09
N PRO A 17 -5.54 3.31 9.81
CA PRO A 17 -5.72 1.89 9.53
C PRO A 17 -6.14 1.60 8.08
N GLU A 18 -6.94 2.48 7.48
CA GLU A 18 -7.43 2.31 6.11
C GLU A 18 -6.35 2.62 5.06
N LEU A 19 -5.33 3.39 5.41
CA LEU A 19 -4.10 3.47 4.62
C LEU A 19 -3.37 2.12 4.57
N ASP A 20 -3.32 1.37 5.68
CA ASP A 20 -2.69 0.04 5.70
C ASP A 20 -3.47 -0.99 4.88
N ILE A 21 -4.81 -0.96 4.96
CA ILE A 21 -5.69 -1.77 4.09
C ILE A 21 -5.44 -1.39 2.63
N ALA A 22 -5.27 -0.10 2.37
CA ALA A 22 -4.98 0.37 1.02
C ALA A 22 -3.63 -0.11 0.49
N ALA A 23 -2.61 -0.12 1.34
CA ALA A 23 -1.29 -0.64 1.00
C ALA A 23 -1.35 -2.13 0.62
N LEU A 24 -2.09 -2.93 1.38
CA LEU A 24 -2.31 -4.36 1.10
C LEU A 24 -3.00 -4.57 -0.25
N TRP A 25 -4.09 -3.83 -0.51
CA TRP A 25 -4.79 -3.95 -1.79
C TRP A 25 -3.88 -3.57 -2.96
N ILE A 26 -3.12 -2.48 -2.87
CA ILE A 26 -2.19 -2.06 -3.93
C ILE A 26 -1.13 -3.15 -4.17
N SER A 27 -0.58 -3.76 -3.11
CA SER A 27 0.40 -4.85 -3.28
C SER A 27 -0.19 -6.07 -4.02
N ALA A 28 -1.45 -6.44 -3.74
CA ALA A 28 -2.13 -7.51 -4.45
C ALA A 28 -2.37 -7.15 -5.93
N GLN A 29 -2.70 -5.89 -6.22
CA GLN A 29 -2.82 -5.43 -7.60
C GLN A 29 -1.48 -5.43 -8.33
N PHE A 30 -0.38 -5.07 -7.66
CA PHE A 30 0.97 -5.12 -8.22
C PHE A 30 1.35 -6.54 -8.61
N GLU A 31 1.13 -7.50 -7.71
CA GLU A 31 1.36 -8.93 -7.97
C GLU A 31 0.55 -9.42 -9.17
N GLN A 32 -0.75 -9.12 -9.22
CA GLN A 32 -1.61 -9.51 -10.36
C GLN A 32 -1.17 -8.88 -11.68
N ALA A 33 -0.57 -7.69 -11.64
CA ALA A 33 -0.05 -7.00 -12.81
C ALA A 33 1.38 -7.44 -13.19
N GLY A 34 1.97 -8.40 -12.48
CA GLY A 34 3.30 -8.94 -12.77
C GLY A 34 4.46 -8.04 -12.34
N LEU A 35 4.20 -7.08 -11.45
CA LEU A 35 5.29 -6.34 -10.79
C LEU A 35 5.98 -7.28 -9.81
N GLU A 36 7.29 -7.14 -9.67
CA GLU A 36 8.06 -7.79 -8.62
C GLU A 36 8.21 -6.87 -7.41
N PRO A 37 8.17 -7.40 -6.17
CA PRO A 37 8.38 -6.61 -4.95
C PRO A 37 9.83 -6.13 -4.84
N VAL A 38 10.02 -4.86 -4.45
CA VAL A 38 11.35 -4.27 -4.21
C VAL A 38 11.48 -3.58 -2.85
N GLY A 39 10.50 -3.78 -1.97
CA GLY A 39 10.56 -3.36 -0.58
C GLY A 39 11.49 -4.25 0.25
N LYS A 40 11.79 -3.82 1.48
CA LYS A 40 12.59 -4.62 2.42
C LYS A 40 11.77 -5.78 3.01
N ASP A 41 10.45 -5.66 2.99
CA ASP A 41 9.49 -6.65 3.46
C ASP A 41 8.43 -6.86 2.37
N GLY A 42 8.78 -7.68 1.37
CA GLY A 42 7.96 -7.84 0.16
C GLY A 42 7.77 -6.50 -0.56
N TYR A 43 6.52 -6.10 -0.83
CA TYR A 43 6.21 -4.82 -1.45
C TYR A 43 6.37 -3.62 -0.50
N PHE A 44 6.58 -3.84 0.80
CA PHE A 44 6.53 -2.76 1.78
C PHE A 44 7.90 -2.17 2.11
N GLN A 45 7.92 -0.85 2.23
CA GLN A 45 9.04 -0.08 2.78
C GLN A 45 8.55 0.77 3.95
N ASN A 46 9.14 0.57 5.11
CA ASN A 46 8.89 1.42 6.28
C ASN A 46 9.45 2.83 6.04
N ALA A 47 8.65 3.84 6.36
CA ALA A 47 8.97 5.25 6.29
C ALA A 47 8.35 6.01 7.47
N THR A 48 8.58 7.33 7.53
CA THR A 48 8.07 8.19 8.59
C THR A 48 7.35 9.40 7.99
N PHE A 49 6.14 9.68 8.46
CA PHE A 49 5.37 10.89 8.13
C PHE A 49 4.98 11.62 9.41
N ARG A 50 5.41 12.89 9.57
CA ARG A 50 5.18 13.68 10.80
C ARG A 50 5.51 12.89 12.07
N GLU A 51 6.69 12.28 12.10
CA GLU A 51 7.20 11.44 13.20
C GLU A 51 6.45 10.12 13.44
N LYS A 52 5.40 9.83 12.68
CA LYS A 52 4.64 8.57 12.78
C LYS A 52 5.12 7.56 11.73
N PRO A 53 5.20 6.26 12.08
CA PRO A 53 5.55 5.22 11.11
C PRO A 53 4.45 5.07 10.05
N VAL A 54 4.88 4.89 8.81
CA VAL A 54 4.02 4.61 7.65
C VAL A 54 4.70 3.59 6.73
N LYS A 55 3.96 3.05 5.76
CA LYS A 55 4.48 2.09 4.78
C LYS A 55 4.23 2.59 3.36
N ASN A 56 5.27 2.61 2.54
CA ASN A 56 5.14 2.75 1.09
C ASN A 56 4.94 1.37 0.45
N VAL A 57 4.33 1.32 -0.74
CA VAL A 57 4.22 0.12 -1.58
C VAL A 57 5.08 0.30 -2.82
N LEU A 58 6.06 -0.58 -3.04
CA LEU A 58 7.02 -0.51 -4.13
C LEU A 58 7.00 -1.81 -4.94
N GLY A 59 6.79 -1.70 -6.25
CA GLY A 59 6.91 -2.79 -7.20
C GLY A 59 7.57 -2.33 -8.49
N MET A 60 8.15 -3.26 -9.23
CA MET A 60 8.87 -2.99 -10.48
C MET A 60 8.50 -4.01 -11.55
N ILE A 61 8.21 -3.56 -12.78
CA ILE A 61 8.17 -4.44 -13.95
C ILE A 61 9.57 -4.50 -14.53
N LYS A 62 10.15 -5.69 -14.65
CA LYS A 62 11.40 -5.87 -15.41
C LYS A 62 11.11 -5.70 -16.90
N GLY A 63 11.84 -4.81 -17.55
CA GLY A 63 11.81 -4.63 -19.01
C GLY A 63 12.59 -5.70 -19.75
#